data_AF-A0A524LHZ4-F1
#
_entry.id   AF-A0A524LHZ4-F1
#
_cell.length_a   1.000
_cell.length_b   1.000
_cell.length_c   1.000
_cell.angle_alpha   90.00
_cell.angle_beta   90.00
_cell.angle_gamma   90.00
#
_symmetry.space_group_name_H-M   'P 1'
#
loop_
_entity.id
_entity.type
_entity.pdbx_description
1 polymer ?
#
loop_
_entity_poly.entity_id
_entity_poly.type
_entity_poly.pdbx_seq_one_letter_code
_entity_poly.pdbx_strand_id
1 'polypeptide(L)'
;MVTTNNLLHASTQLNQGHYLPIAKSDVLDIDSRILHAIVGIATESGELMEAMSDRLTVHRPLDTVNLAEEVGDLNWYEAILIDALGADWDDVRERNIAKLRARFPDKFDSDKAINRDLKAERDILEDTENRSHP
;
A
#
# COMPACT_ATOMS: atom_id res chain seq x y z
N MET A 1 30.55 25.72 12.91
CA MET A 1 30.57 24.66 13.94
C MET A 1 29.30 24.80 14.77
N VAL A 2 28.14 24.53 14.16
CA VAL A 2 26.82 24.57 14.82
C VAL A 2 26.69 23.27 15.58
N THR A 3 26.54 23.42 16.88
CA THR A 3 26.90 22.47 17.91
C THR A 3 25.91 21.33 18.05
N THR A 4 26.48 20.17 18.37
CA THR A 4 25.92 18.92 18.90
C THR A 4 24.91 19.06 20.06
N ASN A 5 24.58 20.29 20.48
CA ASN A 5 23.64 20.57 21.57
C ASN A 5 22.17 20.36 21.19
N ASN A 6 21.78 20.51 19.92
CA ASN A 6 20.38 20.37 19.53
C ASN A 6 19.90 18.91 19.53
N LEU A 7 20.79 17.96 19.19
CA LEU A 7 20.45 16.54 19.17
C LEU A 7 20.35 15.94 20.59
N LEU A 8 21.21 16.40 21.52
CA LEU A 8 21.16 15.95 22.92
C LEU A 8 19.93 16.51 23.65
N HIS A 9 19.49 17.73 23.33
CA HIS A 9 18.26 18.29 23.88
C HIS A 9 17.00 17.58 23.37
N ALA A 10 16.96 17.26 22.07
CA ALA A 10 15.85 16.52 21.47
C ALA A 10 15.74 15.09 22.01
N SER A 11 16.87 14.40 22.21
CA SER A 11 16.86 13.04 22.78
C SER A 11 16.44 13.01 24.25
N THR A 12 16.77 14.06 25.01
CA THR A 12 16.38 14.17 26.43
C THR A 12 14.86 14.38 26.58
N GLN A 13 14.22 15.10 25.64
CA GLN A 13 12.76 15.31 25.66
C GLN A 13 11.97 14.03 25.35
N LEU A 14 12.47 13.20 24.43
CA LEU A 14 11.83 11.92 24.09
C LEU A 14 11.90 10.92 25.26
N ASN A 15 12.99 10.92 26.03
CA ASN A 15 13.20 9.98 27.12
C ASN A 15 12.42 10.33 28.41
N GLN A 16 11.79 11.50 28.47
CA GLN A 16 11.00 11.95 29.63
C GLN A 16 9.48 11.82 29.44
N GLY A 17 9.01 11.18 28.36
CA GLY A 17 7.58 10.98 28.13
C GLY A 17 6.81 12.27 27.88
N HIS A 18 7.49 13.36 27.56
CA HIS A 18 6.87 14.58 27.07
C HIS A 18 6.39 14.33 25.64
N TYR A 19 5.17 13.79 25.51
CA TYR A 19 4.45 13.75 24.25
C TYR A 19 4.49 15.15 23.62
N LEU A 20 4.87 15.23 22.35
CA LEU A 20 4.71 16.47 21.58
C LEU A 20 3.27 16.96 21.78
N PRO A 21 3.04 18.25 22.04
CA PRO A 21 1.69 18.79 22.12
C PRO A 21 1.11 18.74 20.71
N ILE A 22 0.56 17.58 20.32
CA ILE A 22 -0.31 17.49 19.16
C ILE A 22 -1.52 18.34 19.56
N ALA A 23 -1.72 19.45 18.87
CA ALA A 23 -2.85 20.30 19.15
C ALA A 23 -4.11 19.44 18.96
N LYS A 24 -5.07 19.55 19.89
CA LYS A 24 -6.34 18.80 19.87
C LYS A 24 -7.14 18.98 18.57
N SER A 25 -6.72 19.93 17.71
CA SER A 25 -7.26 20.27 16.39
C SER A 25 -6.73 19.41 15.24
N ASP A 26 -5.67 18.62 15.43
CA ASP A 26 -5.06 17.84 14.34
C ASP A 26 -5.76 16.47 14.20
N VAL A 27 -7.09 16.50 14.18
CA VAL A 27 -7.88 15.34 13.78
C VAL A 27 -7.50 15.06 12.33
N LEU A 28 -6.93 13.88 12.06
CA LEU A 28 -6.61 13.45 10.70
C LEU A 28 -7.90 13.51 9.87
N ASP A 29 -7.96 14.43 8.90
CA ASP A 29 -9.03 14.53 7.91
C ASP A 29 -8.85 13.44 6.85
N ILE A 30 -8.83 12.20 7.32
CA ILE A 30 -8.66 10.99 6.53
C ILE A 30 -9.76 10.04 6.96
N ASP A 31 -10.41 9.40 6.00
CA ASP A 31 -11.37 8.35 6.29
C ASP A 31 -10.68 7.24 7.10
N SER A 32 -11.16 7.03 8.33
CA SER A 32 -10.68 5.99 9.23
C SER A 32 -10.67 4.59 8.61
N ARG A 33 -11.58 4.30 7.67
CA ARG A 33 -11.65 3.03 6.95
C ARG A 33 -10.51 2.87 5.96
N ILE A 34 -10.14 3.94 5.27
CA ILE A 34 -8.97 3.96 4.36
C ILE A 34 -7.70 3.70 5.19
N LEU A 35 -7.54 4.40 6.32
CA LEU A 35 -6.40 4.18 7.21
C LEU A 35 -6.36 2.74 7.74
N HIS A 36 -7.50 2.24 8.24
CA HIS A 36 -7.60 0.87 8.77
C HIS A 36 -7.25 -0.19 7.72
N ALA A 37 -7.76 -0.05 6.50
CA ALA A 37 -7.46 -0.97 5.42
C ALA A 37 -5.99 -0.94 5.01
N ILE A 38 -5.38 0.24 4.88
CA ILE A 38 -3.95 0.36 4.54
C ILE A 38 -3.06 -0.29 5.62
N VAL A 39 -3.37 -0.05 6.89
CA VAL A 39 -2.63 -0.66 8.01
C VAL A 39 -2.80 -2.18 7.99
N GLY A 40 -4.01 -2.69 7.80
CA GLY A 40 -4.28 -4.12 7.67
C GLY A 40 -3.48 -4.77 6.53
N ILE A 41 -3.56 -4.21 5.32
CA ILE A 41 -2.79 -4.69 4.16
C ILE A 41 -1.28 -4.75 4.47
N ALA A 42 -0.75 -3.74 5.15
CA ALA A 42 0.67 -3.69 5.50
C ALA A 42 1.04 -4.77 6.54
N THR A 43 0.18 -5.03 7.52
CA THR A 43 0.36 -6.09 8.51
C THR A 43 0.39 -7.46 7.83
N GLU A 44 -0.62 -7.79 7.02
CA GLU A 44 -0.72 -9.14 6.43
C GLU A 44 0.36 -9.39 5.37
N SER A 45 0.78 -8.33 4.66
CA SER A 45 1.98 -8.40 3.80
C SER A 45 3.25 -8.70 4.60
N GLY A 46 3.34 -8.20 5.83
CA GLY A 46 4.41 -8.50 6.77
C GLY A 46 4.39 -9.95 7.22
N GLU A 47 3.22 -10.49 7.52
CA GLU A 47 3.04 -11.89 7.94
C GLU A 47 3.39 -12.88 6.81
N LEU A 48 3.01 -12.57 5.56
CA LEU A 48 3.49 -13.31 4.37
C LEU A 48 5.01 -13.31 4.26
N MET A 49 5.66 -12.17 4.53
CA MET A 49 7.11 -12.05 4.50
C MET A 49 7.77 -12.82 5.65
N GLU A 50 7.17 -12.82 6.84
CA GLU A 50 7.64 -13.58 7.99
C GLU A 50 7.61 -15.08 7.71
N ALA A 51 6.51 -15.61 7.17
CA ALA A 51 6.40 -17.01 6.76
C ALA A 51 7.49 -17.42 5.75
N MET A 52 7.81 -16.53 4.80
CA MET A 52 8.92 -16.75 3.85
C MET A 52 10.29 -16.67 4.54
N SER A 53 10.49 -15.67 5.41
CA SER A 53 11.74 -15.49 6.15
C SER A 53 12.05 -16.70 7.04
N ASP A 54 11.05 -17.24 7.73
CA ASP A 54 11.19 -18.42 8.58
C ASP A 54 11.62 -19.67 7.79
N ARG A 55 11.07 -19.83 6.58
CA ARG A 55 11.49 -20.87 5.65
C ARG A 55 12.96 -20.72 5.26
N LEU A 56 13.40 -19.51 4.97
CA LEU A 56 14.77 -19.22 4.49
C LEU A 56 15.81 -19.27 5.60
N THR A 57 15.47 -18.78 6.80
CA THR A 57 16.44 -18.52 7.89
C THR A 57 16.42 -19.59 8.99
N VAL A 58 15.25 -20.12 9.33
CA VAL A 58 15.08 -21.12 10.41
C VAL A 58 14.95 -22.53 9.84
N HIS A 59 14.95 -22.68 8.50
CA HIS A 59 14.78 -23.94 7.77
C HIS A 59 13.49 -24.71 8.14
N ARG A 60 12.45 -23.98 8.56
CA ARG A 60 11.14 -24.58 8.80
C ARG A 60 10.45 -24.94 7.47
N PRO A 61 9.53 -25.94 7.46
CA PRO A 61 8.58 -26.09 6.37
C PRO A 61 7.83 -24.78 6.11
N LEU A 62 7.53 -24.50 4.85
CA LEU A 62 6.68 -23.37 4.51
C LEU A 62 5.27 -23.65 5.03
N ASP A 63 4.74 -22.78 5.89
CA ASP A 63 3.38 -22.92 6.41
C ASP A 63 2.37 -22.42 5.37
N THR A 64 1.93 -23.31 4.49
CA THR A 64 0.96 -22.97 3.44
C THR A 64 -0.43 -22.69 3.98
N VAL A 65 -0.73 -23.11 5.21
CA VAL A 65 -2.03 -22.84 5.84
C VAL A 65 -2.06 -21.38 6.29
N ASN A 66 -1.03 -20.93 7.01
CA ASN A 66 -0.89 -19.52 7.39
C ASN A 66 -0.86 -18.61 6.16
N LEU A 67 -0.08 -18.97 5.11
CA LEU A 67 -0.06 -18.16 3.88
C LEU A 67 -1.44 -18.02 3.23
N ALA A 68 -2.29 -19.05 3.28
CA ALA A 68 -3.63 -18.99 2.71
C ALA A 68 -4.57 -18.12 3.56
N GLU A 69 -4.40 -18.13 4.88
CA GLU A 69 -5.09 -17.24 5.83
C GLU A 69 -4.75 -15.77 5.55
N GLU A 70 -3.46 -15.43 5.47
CA GLU A 70 -3.02 -14.04 5.19
C GLU A 70 -3.48 -13.53 3.83
N VAL A 71 -3.57 -14.39 2.82
CA VAL A 71 -4.16 -14.02 1.52
C VAL A 71 -5.65 -13.73 1.67
N GLY A 72 -6.36 -14.46 2.53
CA GLY A 72 -7.74 -14.17 2.90
C GLY A 72 -7.89 -12.80 3.55
N ASP A 73 -7.03 -12.48 4.51
CA ASP A 73 -7.08 -11.22 5.24
C ASP A 73 -6.66 -10.02 4.35
N LEU A 74 -5.71 -10.21 3.44
CA LEU A 74 -5.44 -9.24 2.36
C LEU A 74 -6.71 -8.93 1.56
N ASN A 75 -7.42 -9.96 1.08
CA ASN A 75 -8.66 -9.74 0.33
C ASN A 75 -9.71 -8.98 1.14
N TRP A 76 -9.78 -9.22 2.45
CA TRP A 76 -10.70 -8.51 3.35
C TRP A 76 -10.37 -7.01 3.43
N TYR A 77 -9.11 -6.66 3.69
CA TYR A 77 -8.72 -5.26 3.77
C TYR A 77 -8.75 -4.54 2.42
N GLU A 78 -8.39 -5.21 1.33
CA GLU A 78 -8.56 -4.65 -0.02
C GLU A 78 -10.04 -4.36 -0.32
N ALA A 79 -10.97 -5.24 0.10
CA ALA A 79 -12.40 -5.00 -0.07
C ALA A 79 -12.89 -3.78 0.72
N ILE A 80 -12.42 -3.59 1.97
CA ILE A 80 -12.71 -2.39 2.76
C ILE A 80 -12.18 -1.14 2.05
N LEU A 81 -10.98 -1.21 1.47
CA LEU A 81 -10.35 -0.07 0.79
C LEU A 81 -11.12 0.31 -0.49
N ILE A 82 -11.50 -0.67 -1.31
CA ILE A 82 -12.28 -0.44 -2.53
C ILE A 82 -13.62 0.20 -2.20
N ASP A 83 -14.34 -0.31 -1.19
CA ASP A 83 -15.61 0.26 -0.73
C ASP A 83 -15.43 1.69 -0.19
N ALA A 84 -14.41 1.94 0.63
CA ALA A 84 -14.13 3.26 1.18
C ALA A 84 -13.72 4.30 0.12
N LEU A 85 -13.14 3.85 -0.99
CA LEU A 85 -12.82 4.70 -2.15
C LEU A 85 -14.03 4.96 -3.05
N GLY A 86 -15.18 4.31 -2.82
CA GLY A 86 -16.34 4.34 -3.72
C GLY A 86 -16.01 3.74 -5.09
N ALA A 87 -15.06 2.82 -5.15
CA ALA A 87 -14.59 2.18 -6.37
C ALA A 87 -15.27 0.82 -6.58
N ASP A 88 -15.17 0.31 -7.80
CA ASP A 88 -15.59 -1.05 -8.15
C ASP A 88 -14.39 -1.92 -8.50
N TRP A 89 -14.46 -3.20 -8.11
CA TRP A 89 -13.38 -4.15 -8.32
C TRP A 89 -13.08 -4.41 -9.79
N ASP A 90 -14.11 -4.58 -10.61
CA ASP A 90 -13.96 -4.91 -12.02
C ASP A 90 -13.40 -3.70 -12.76
N ASP A 91 -13.91 -2.50 -12.47
CA ASP A 91 -13.37 -1.25 -13.01
C ASP A 91 -11.89 -1.02 -12.65
N VAL A 92 -11.51 -1.17 -11.37
CA VAL A 92 -10.11 -1.02 -10.92
C VAL A 92 -9.19 -2.01 -11.62
N ARG A 93 -9.61 -3.27 -11.76
CA ARG A 93 -8.83 -4.32 -12.42
C ARG A 93 -8.74 -4.09 -13.92
N GLU A 94 -9.83 -3.72 -14.58
CA GLU A 94 -9.85 -3.39 -16.01
C GLU A 94 -8.93 -2.22 -16.34
N ARG A 95 -8.96 -1.14 -15.55
CA ARG A 95 -8.05 0.01 -15.71
C ARG A 95 -6.59 -0.38 -15.52
N ASN A 96 -6.31 -1.26 -14.55
CA ASN A 96 -4.97 -1.80 -14.35
C ASN A 96 -4.51 -2.64 -15.54
N ILE A 97 -5.38 -3.46 -16.13
CA ILE A 97 -5.08 -4.22 -17.35
C ILE A 97 -4.85 -3.28 -18.53
N ALA A 98 -5.72 -2.28 -18.71
CA ALA A 98 -5.64 -1.34 -19.83
C ALA A 98 -4.33 -0.53 -19.80
N LYS A 99 -3.93 0.01 -18.65
CA LYS A 99 -2.65 0.74 -18.53
C LYS A 99 -1.45 -0.17 -18.80
N LEU A 100 -1.50 -1.44 -18.36
CA LEU A 100 -0.43 -2.40 -18.58
C LEU A 100 -0.34 -2.83 -20.05
N ARG A 101 -1.46 -2.96 -20.75
CA ARG A 101 -1.48 -3.22 -22.21
C ARG A 101 -0.95 -2.03 -23.00
N ALA A 102 -1.27 -0.80 -22.60
CA ALA A 102 -0.71 0.39 -23.22
C ALA A 102 0.82 0.44 -23.02
N ARG A 103 1.31 0.10 -21.82
CA ARG A 103 2.74 0.01 -21.53
C ARG A 103 3.43 -1.15 -22.28
N PHE A 104 2.79 -2.30 -22.37
CA PHE A 104 3.32 -3.53 -22.94
C PHE A 104 2.38 -4.07 -24.03
N PRO A 105 2.37 -3.48 -25.24
CA PRO A 105 1.40 -3.83 -26.29
C PRO A 105 1.60 -5.21 -26.93
N ASP A 106 2.76 -5.84 -26.72
CA ASP A 106 3.08 -7.18 -27.26
C ASP A 106 3.46 -8.12 -26.11
N LYS A 107 4.60 -7.84 -25.47
CA LYS A 107 5.13 -8.57 -24.33
C LYS A 107 5.81 -7.63 -23.35
N PHE A 108 6.22 -8.19 -22.21
CA PHE A 108 7.07 -7.47 -21.26
C PHE A 108 8.34 -6.97 -21.96
N ASP A 109 8.67 -5.71 -21.68
CA ASP A 109 9.83 -5.01 -22.21
C ASP A 109 10.45 -4.20 -21.07
N SER A 110 11.71 -4.48 -20.72
CA SER A 110 12.39 -3.82 -19.61
C SER A 110 12.59 -2.33 -19.85
N ASP A 111 12.80 -1.91 -21.10
CA ASP A 111 12.96 -0.49 -21.44
C ASP A 111 11.64 0.25 -21.20
N LYS A 112 10.51 -0.32 -21.64
CA LYS A 112 9.17 0.26 -21.40
C LYS A 112 8.75 0.22 -19.92
N ALA A 113 9.30 -0.71 -19.15
CA ALA A 113 9.07 -0.76 -17.70
C ALA A 113 9.77 0.40 -16.96
N ILE A 114 10.92 0.85 -17.48
CA ILE A 114 11.71 1.97 -16.94
C ILE A 114 11.22 3.30 -17.51
N ASN A 115 11.09 3.40 -18.84
CA ASN A 115 10.70 4.59 -19.60
C ASN A 115 9.17 4.65 -19.78
N ARG A 116 8.47 4.88 -18.67
CA ARG A 116 7.00 4.87 -18.63
C ARG A 116 6.40 6.17 -19.14
N ASP A 117 5.37 6.07 -19.98
CA ASP A 117 4.50 7.20 -20.30
C ASP A 117 3.44 7.39 -19.20
N LEU A 118 3.81 8.12 -18.15
CA LEU A 118 2.95 8.36 -16.99
C LEU A 118 1.69 9.15 -17.34
N LYS A 119 1.74 10.00 -18.37
CA LYS A 119 0.57 10.78 -18.80
C LYS A 119 -0.44 9.85 -19.46
N ALA A 120 -0.03 9.05 -20.44
CA ALA A 120 -0.92 8.10 -21.09
C ALA A 120 -1.51 7.09 -20.08
N GLU A 121 -0.72 6.61 -19.12
CA GLU A 121 -1.23 5.74 -18.05
C GLU A 121 -2.26 6.45 -17.17
N ARG A 122 -2.05 7.71 -16.80
CA ARG A 122 -3.00 8.49 -16.01
C ARG A 122 -4.29 8.76 -16.77
N ASP A 123 -4.19 9.15 -18.04
CA ASP A 123 -5.33 9.39 -18.91
C ASP A 123 -6.22 8.13 -19.00
N ILE A 124 -5.63 6.93 -19.06
CA ILE A 124 -6.37 5.64 -19.03
C ILE A 124 -7.03 5.39 -17.67
N LEU A 125 -6.37 5.73 -16.57
CA LEU A 125 -6.89 5.51 -15.21
C LEU A 125 -8.04 6.49 -14.87
N GLU A 126 -8.09 7.66 -15.50
CA GLU A 126 -9.12 8.69 -15.28
C GLU A 126 -10.30 8.61 -16.27
N ASP A 127 -10.20 7.78 -17.32
CA ASP A 127 -11.27 7.58 -18.30
C ASP A 127 -12.46 6.84 -17.64
N THR A 128 -13.38 7.63 -17.09
CA THR A 128 -14.60 7.19 -16.41
C THR A 128 -15.83 7.14 -17.34
N GLU A 129 -15.76 7.73 -18.54
CA GLU A 129 -16.96 7.99 -19.36
C GLU A 129 -17.28 6.91 -20.41
N ASN A 130 -16.36 6.00 -20.74
CA ASN A 130 -16.55 5.09 -21.88
C ASN A 130 -16.99 3.66 -21.55
N ARG A 131 -17.33 3.33 -20.30
CA ARG A 131 -17.58 1.93 -19.91
C ARG A 131 -18.79 1.81 -18.99
N SER A 132 -19.95 1.74 -19.61
CA SER A 132 -21.19 1.28 -18.99
C SER A 132 -21.02 -0.16 -18.48
N HIS A 133 -21.01 -0.35 -17.17
CA HIS A 133 -21.43 -1.63 -16.59
C HIS A 133 -22.97 -1.64 -16.53
N PRO A 134 -23.63 -2.69 -17.07
CA PRO A 134 -25.08 -2.87 -16.98
C PRO A 134 -25.57 -3.14 -15.55
#